data_AF-A0A0P7ZTA6-F1
#
_entry.id   AF-A0A0P7ZTA6-F1
#
_cell.length_a   1.000
_cell.length_b   1.000
_cell.length_c   1.000
_cell.angle_alpha   90.00
_cell.angle_beta   90.00
_cell.angle_gamma   90.00
#
_symmetry.space_group_name_H-M   'P 1'
#
loop_
_entity.id
_entity.type
_entity.pdbx_description
1 polymer ?
#
loop_
_entity_poly.entity_id
_entity_poly.type
_entity_poly.pdbx_seq_one_letter_code
_entity_poly.pdbx_strand_id
1 'polypeptide(L)'
;MAQILDPLPKDSSDPILCCYINATSQIQIARITNIQNWYFERVVFPGQRLVFEAMPQAQLEIHTGMMASAILSDTISCKRLKVSTEPETEAKAEPGANGDSDSTAKGDLHDVKNHEPLPRSSPRPETDDHKAPALASVD
;
A
#
# COMPACT_ATOMS: atom_id res chain seq x y z
N MET A 1 21.75 -3.76 24.88
CA MET A 1 21.29 -2.50 24.26
C MET A 1 19.78 -2.60 24.13
N ALA A 2 19.01 -1.77 24.82
CA ALA A 2 17.55 -1.78 24.74
C ALA A 2 17.11 -0.98 23.52
N GLN A 3 16.27 -1.56 22.66
CA GLN A 3 15.55 -0.81 21.65
C GLN A 3 14.51 0.05 22.39
N ILE A 4 14.89 1.29 22.69
CA ILE A 4 14.05 2.26 23.39
C ILE A 4 12.91 2.62 22.42
N LEU A 5 11.68 2.28 22.82
CA LEU A 5 10.49 2.86 22.23
C LEU A 5 10.32 4.22 22.89
N ASP A 6 10.29 5.29 22.10
CA ASP A 6 9.77 6.54 22.60
C ASP A 6 8.26 6.37 22.81
N PRO A 7 7.72 6.77 23.98
CA PRO A 7 6.29 6.70 24.24
C PRO A 7 5.55 7.49 23.14
N LEU A 8 4.42 6.95 22.69
CA LEU A 8 3.61 7.57 21.63
C LEU A 8 3.35 9.05 21.98
N PRO A 9 3.57 9.98 21.04
CA PRO A 9 3.28 11.39 21.27
C PRO A 9 1.79 11.52 21.62
N LYS A 10 1.51 12.33 22.63
CA LYS A 10 0.14 12.66 23.07
C LYS A 10 -0.48 13.66 22.08
N ASP A 11 -0.54 13.30 20.81
CA ASP A 11 -1.33 14.04 19.85
C ASP A 11 -2.81 13.78 20.12
N SER A 12 -3.66 14.72 19.73
CA SER A 12 -5.12 14.72 19.96
C SER A 12 -5.91 13.52 19.42
N SER A 13 -5.25 12.53 18.81
CA SER A 13 -5.86 11.32 18.27
C SER A 13 -5.47 10.10 19.09
N ASP A 14 -6.44 9.28 19.46
CA ASP A 14 -6.16 8.06 20.21
C ASP A 14 -5.35 7.07 19.35
N PRO A 15 -4.33 6.41 19.94
CA PRO A 15 -3.57 5.40 19.24
C PRO A 15 -4.44 4.19 18.89
N ILE A 16 -4.15 3.58 17.75
CA ILE A 16 -4.84 2.38 17.27
C ILE A 16 -3.91 1.17 17.35
N LEU A 17 -4.49 0.02 17.68
CA LEU A 17 -3.79 -1.26 17.63
C LEU A 17 -3.69 -1.74 16.17
N CYS A 18 -2.46 -1.92 15.71
CA CYS A 18 -2.13 -2.35 14.36
C CYS A 18 -1.49 -3.73 14.36
N CYS A 19 -1.76 -4.51 13.32
CA CYS A 19 -1.17 -5.82 13.12
C CYS A 19 -0.62 -5.98 11.69
N TYR A 20 0.67 -6.23 11.58
CA TYR A 20 1.36 -6.55 10.34
C TYR A 20 1.89 -7.98 10.37
N ILE A 21 1.91 -8.67 9.23
CA ILE A 21 2.51 -10.00 9.10
C ILE A 21 3.51 -9.96 7.95
N ASN A 22 4.75 -10.34 8.22
CA ASN A 22 5.72 -10.56 7.17
C ASN A 22 5.43 -11.90 6.49
N ALA A 23 4.69 -11.87 5.39
CA ALA A 23 4.39 -13.07 4.59
C ALA A 23 5.57 -13.49 3.67
N THR A 24 6.69 -12.78 3.70
CA THR A 24 7.87 -13.07 2.86
C THR A 24 8.83 -14.03 3.55
N SER A 25 9.74 -14.62 2.77
CA SER A 25 10.81 -15.50 3.29
C SER A 25 12.08 -14.74 3.72
N GLN A 26 12.04 -13.41 3.78
CA GLN A 26 13.18 -12.57 4.13
C GLN A 26 12.92 -11.77 5.40
N ILE A 27 13.97 -11.42 6.14
CA ILE A 27 13.87 -10.51 7.29
C ILE A 27 13.52 -9.11 6.76
N GLN A 28 12.61 -8.44 7.45
CA GLN A 28 12.17 -7.09 7.12
C GLN A 28 12.36 -6.16 8.31
N ILE A 29 12.49 -4.86 8.05
CA ILE A 29 12.51 -3.82 9.06
C ILE A 29 11.26 -2.97 8.86
N ALA A 30 10.39 -2.93 9.86
CA ALA A 30 9.22 -2.08 9.89
C ALA A 30 9.56 -0.77 10.60
N ARG A 31 9.38 0.36 9.95
CA ARG A 31 9.69 1.70 10.46
C ARG A 31 8.48 2.63 10.38
N ILE A 32 8.43 3.62 11.26
CA ILE A 32 7.50 4.75 11.09
C ILE A 32 8.31 6.04 11.26
N THR A 33 8.38 6.83 10.19
CA THR A 33 9.12 8.11 10.17
C THR A 33 8.21 9.32 9.96
N ASN A 34 6.94 9.10 9.61
CA ASN A 34 5.99 10.15 9.26
C ASN A 34 5.52 11.00 10.45
N ILE A 35 5.64 10.50 11.68
CA ILE A 35 5.21 11.23 12.89
C ILE A 35 6.42 11.98 13.47
N GLN A 36 6.26 13.28 13.67
CA GLN A 36 7.31 14.10 14.27
C GLN A 36 7.57 13.66 15.71
N ASN A 37 8.85 13.67 16.13
CA ASN A 37 9.27 13.35 17.49
C ASN A 37 8.90 11.94 17.98
N TRP A 38 8.60 11.01 17.06
CA TRP A 38 8.37 9.61 17.38
C TRP A 38 9.20 8.71 16.48
N TYR A 39 9.99 7.84 17.08
CA TYR A 39 10.77 6.84 16.37
C TYR A 39 10.23 5.44 16.65
N PHE A 40 9.82 4.75 15.59
CA PHE A 40 9.43 3.34 15.65
C PHE A 40 10.25 2.56 14.64
N GLU A 41 10.90 1.50 15.11
CA GLU A 41 11.64 0.55 14.27
C GLU A 41 11.59 -0.84 14.90
N ARG A 42 11.21 -1.85 14.11
CA ARG A 42 11.16 -3.25 14.54
C ARG A 42 11.59 -4.20 13.44
N VAL A 43 12.37 -5.21 13.82
CA VAL A 43 12.72 -6.32 12.93
C VAL A 43 11.55 -7.31 12.90
N VAL A 44 11.16 -7.75 11.71
CA VAL A 44 10.08 -8.73 11.50
C VAL A 44 10.65 -9.92 10.72
N PHE A 45 10.72 -11.07 11.38
CA PHE A 45 11.17 -12.32 10.77
C PHE A 45 10.14 -12.88 9.78
N PRO A 46 10.56 -13.75 8.83
CA PRO A 46 9.65 -14.47 7.96
C PRO A 46 8.51 -15.16 8.73
N GLY A 47 7.26 -14.92 8.33
CA GLY A 47 6.06 -15.46 8.97
C GLY A 47 5.69 -14.82 10.31
N GLN A 48 6.47 -13.87 10.82
CA GLN A 48 6.19 -13.23 12.11
C GLN A 48 5.05 -12.21 12.00
N ARG A 49 4.20 -12.20 13.03
CA ARG A 49 3.21 -11.16 13.26
C ARG A 49 3.78 -10.07 14.18
N LEU A 50 3.81 -8.84 13.69
CA LEU A 50 4.17 -7.64 14.44
C LEU A 50 2.89 -6.93 14.87
N VAL A 51 2.64 -6.87 16.18
CA VAL A 51 1.56 -6.10 16.77
C VAL A 51 2.14 -4.87 17.45
N PHE A 52 1.58 -3.70 17.18
CA PHE A 52 2.08 -2.42 17.70
C PHE A 52 0.97 -1.39 17.78
N GLU A 53 1.13 -0.41 18.66
CA GLU A 53 0.24 0.75 18.73
C GLU A 53 0.86 1.91 17.95
N ALA A 54 0.03 2.58 17.16
CA ALA A 54 0.46 3.73 16.36
C ALA A 54 -0.66 4.73 16.18
N MET A 55 -0.30 5.96 15.83
CA MET A 55 -1.27 6.99 15.48
C MET A 55 -2.04 6.59 14.21
N PRO A 56 -3.35 6.90 14.07
CA PRO A 56 -4.09 6.59 12.86
C PRO A 56 -3.50 7.20 11.60
N GLN A 57 -2.82 8.35 11.70
CA GLN A 57 -2.14 9.00 10.57
C GLN A 57 -0.78 8.38 10.23
N ALA A 58 -0.24 7.50 11.07
CA ALA A 58 1.07 6.90 10.85
C ALA A 58 1.11 5.98 9.62
N GLN A 59 2.29 5.89 9.02
CA GLN A 59 2.56 5.03 7.87
C GLN A 59 3.69 4.06 8.23
N LEU A 60 3.40 2.77 8.14
CA LEU A 60 4.35 1.68 8.35
C LEU A 60 5.15 1.46 7.07
N GLU A 61 6.42 1.80 7.11
CA GLU A 61 7.39 1.55 6.06
C GLU A 61 8.02 0.17 6.24
N ILE A 62 8.00 -0.65 5.20
CA ILE A 62 8.66 -1.95 5.19
C ILE A 62 9.93 -1.83 4.36
N HIS A 63 11.07 -1.96 5.03
CA HIS A 63 12.39 -1.95 4.41
C HIS A 63 12.85 -3.40 4.28
N THR A 64 13.26 -3.81 3.08
CA THR A 64 13.69 -5.18 2.78
C THR A 64 15.13 -5.20 2.25
N GLY A 65 15.80 -6.34 2.37
CA GLY A 65 17.19 -6.54 1.91
C GLY A 65 18.20 -6.74 3.04
N MET A 66 19.39 -7.23 2.68
CA MET A 66 20.52 -7.34 3.62
C MET A 66 20.91 -5.92 4.07
N MET A 67 21.28 -5.77 5.36
CA MET A 67 21.44 -4.51 6.12
C MET A 67 22.13 -3.31 5.43
N ALA A 68 22.81 -3.48 4.30
CA ALA A 68 23.46 -2.43 3.51
C ALA A 68 22.60 -1.85 2.37
N SER A 69 21.52 -2.52 1.95
CA SER A 69 20.66 -2.10 0.83
C SER A 69 19.19 -2.09 1.24
N ALA A 70 18.87 -1.49 2.38
CA ALA A 70 17.49 -1.36 2.85
C ALA A 70 16.69 -0.52 1.84
N ILE A 71 16.03 -1.21 0.90
CA ILE A 71 15.13 -0.58 -0.06
C ILE A 71 13.78 -0.50 0.63
N LEU A 72 13.20 0.71 0.66
CA LEU A 72 11.81 0.89 1.01
C LEU A 72 10.96 0.08 0.03
N SER A 73 10.42 -1.03 0.51
CA SER A 73 9.66 -1.96 -0.30
C SER A 73 8.19 -1.60 -0.33
N ASP A 74 7.66 -1.12 0.80
CA ASP A 74 6.24 -0.79 0.92
C ASP A 74 6.01 0.30 1.98
N THR A 75 4.91 1.03 1.84
CA THR A 75 4.43 2.03 2.79
C THR A 75 2.93 1.82 3.00
N ILE A 76 2.58 1.32 4.18
CA ILE A 76 1.22 0.89 4.52
C ILE A 76 0.65 1.81 5.59
N SER A 77 -0.49 2.45 5.34
CA SER A 77 -1.16 3.28 6.34
C SER A 77 -1.65 2.45 7.54
N CYS A 78 -1.41 2.91 8.76
CA CYS A 78 -1.80 2.20 9.99
C CYS A 78 -3.33 1.98 10.09
N LYS A 79 -4.14 2.86 9.49
CA LYS A 79 -5.61 2.66 9.39
C LYS A 79 -5.99 1.34 8.69
N ARG A 80 -5.19 0.88 7.73
CA ARG A 80 -5.41 -0.38 7.01
C ARG A 80 -4.98 -1.60 7.80
N LEU A 81 -4.06 -1.41 8.77
CA LEU A 81 -3.53 -2.46 9.65
C LEU A 81 -4.30 -2.52 10.98
N LYS A 82 -5.27 -1.63 11.19
CA LYS A 82 -6.06 -1.56 12.40
C LYS A 82 -6.77 -2.89 12.65
N VAL A 83 -6.59 -3.44 13.84
CA VAL A 83 -7.33 -4.62 14.28
C VAL A 83 -8.71 -4.16 14.76
N SER A 84 -9.77 -4.75 14.21
CA SER A 84 -11.12 -4.58 14.75
C SER A 84 -11.25 -5.46 15.99
N THR A 85 -11.38 -4.84 17.15
CA THR A 85 -11.73 -5.54 18.39
C THR A 85 -13.23 -5.80 18.39
N GLU A 86 -13.70 -6.74 17.55
CA GLU A 86 -15.03 -7.30 17.74
C GLU A 86 -14.92 -8.39 18.82
N PRO A 87 -15.73 -8.36 19.88
CA PRO A 87 -15.79 -9.49 20.80
C PRO A 87 -16.29 -10.69 20.01
N GLU A 88 -15.42 -11.68 19.84
CA GLU A 88 -15.68 -12.93 19.13
C GLU A 88 -16.97 -13.56 19.65
N THR A 89 -18.05 -13.44 18.89
CA THR A 89 -19.17 -14.36 18.99
C THR A 89 -18.95 -15.41 17.90
N GLU A 90 -18.41 -16.55 18.30
CA GLU A 90 -18.40 -17.76 17.49
C GLU A 90 -19.84 -18.14 17.09
N ALA A 91 -20.18 -18.09 15.80
CA ALA A 91 -21.32 -18.84 15.26
C ALA A 91 -21.23 -19.06 13.73
N LYS A 92 -20.68 -20.24 13.40
CA LYS A 92 -21.16 -21.22 12.40
C LYS A 92 -20.72 -21.11 10.92
N ALA A 93 -20.16 -22.24 10.50
CA ALA A 93 -20.03 -22.73 9.14
C ALA A 93 -21.39 -22.86 8.42
N GLU A 94 -21.36 -22.52 7.12
CA GLU A 94 -22.03 -23.03 5.89
C GLU A 94 -23.01 -24.24 6.03
N PRO A 95 -23.96 -24.55 5.08
CA PRO A 95 -24.05 -24.14 3.66
C PRO A 95 -25.50 -23.96 3.06
N GLY A 96 -25.58 -23.44 1.81
CA GLY A 96 -26.52 -23.99 0.80
C GLY A 96 -27.65 -23.08 0.28
N ALA A 97 -27.61 -22.77 -1.02
CA ALA A 97 -28.80 -22.49 -1.83
C ALA A 97 -28.55 -22.91 -3.30
N ASN A 98 -29.13 -24.05 -3.69
CA ASN A 98 -29.34 -24.47 -5.07
C ASN A 98 -30.84 -24.28 -5.42
N GLY A 99 -31.15 -23.98 -6.68
CA GLY A 99 -32.50 -24.02 -7.29
C GLY A 99 -32.88 -22.69 -7.96
N ASP A 100 -32.51 -22.45 -9.21
CA ASP A 100 -33.19 -22.89 -10.46
C ASP A 100 -34.54 -22.18 -10.72
N SER A 101 -34.58 -21.40 -11.80
CA SER A 101 -35.80 -20.92 -12.44
C SER A 101 -35.52 -20.67 -13.93
N ASP A 102 -35.77 -21.70 -14.71
CA ASP A 102 -36.00 -21.70 -16.15
C ASP A 102 -37.20 -20.81 -16.56
N SER A 103 -37.10 -20.09 -17.71
CA SER A 103 -38.19 -19.84 -18.69
C SER A 103 -37.84 -18.77 -19.76
N THR A 104 -37.31 -19.26 -20.89
CA THR A 104 -37.61 -19.00 -22.33
C THR A 104 -38.45 -17.80 -22.85
N ALA A 105 -37.97 -17.20 -23.96
CA ALA A 105 -38.63 -16.65 -25.20
C ALA A 105 -38.20 -15.19 -25.54
N LYS A 106 -37.40 -14.87 -26.57
CA LYS A 106 -37.51 -14.95 -28.06
C LYS A 106 -38.22 -13.74 -28.71
N GLY A 107 -37.47 -12.99 -29.54
CA GLY A 107 -37.92 -11.99 -30.54
C GLY A 107 -37.85 -10.54 -30.04
N ASP A 108 -37.42 -9.51 -30.76
CA ASP A 108 -37.00 -9.39 -32.16
C ASP A 108 -36.18 -8.09 -32.33
N LEU A 109 -35.53 -8.00 -33.48
CA LEU A 109 -34.65 -7.00 -34.06
C LEU A 109 -35.18 -5.55 -33.97
N HIS A 110 -34.29 -4.54 -33.91
CA HIS A 110 -34.29 -3.39 -34.81
C HIS A 110 -32.93 -2.67 -34.85
N ASP A 111 -32.51 -2.49 -36.09
CA ASP A 111 -31.32 -1.88 -36.67
C ASP A 111 -31.30 -0.36 -36.46
N VAL A 112 -30.23 0.21 -35.88
CA VAL A 112 -29.81 1.58 -36.24
C VAL A 112 -28.28 1.64 -36.35
N LYS A 113 -27.90 2.09 -37.53
CA LYS A 113 -26.58 2.12 -38.15
C LYS A 113 -25.94 3.51 -37.99
N ASN A 114 -24.60 3.51 -37.94
CA ASN A 114 -23.62 4.60 -38.11
C ASN A 114 -23.30 5.51 -36.91
N HIS A 115 -22.02 5.56 -36.50
CA HIS A 115 -21.08 6.57 -37.01
C HIS A 115 -19.63 6.28 -36.55
N GLU A 116 -18.71 6.08 -37.51
CA GLU A 116 -17.25 6.12 -37.32
C GLU A 116 -16.80 7.60 -37.39
N PRO A 117 -15.82 8.08 -36.60
CA PRO A 117 -14.50 8.30 -37.22
C PRO A 117 -13.29 8.15 -36.29
N LEU A 118 -12.30 7.40 -36.80
CA LEU A 118 -10.84 7.59 -36.80
C LEU A 118 -9.99 7.83 -35.51
N PRO A 119 -8.74 7.31 -35.48
CA PRO A 119 -7.85 7.32 -34.31
C PRO A 119 -6.85 8.51 -34.31
N ARG A 120 -6.45 8.97 -33.12
CA ARG A 120 -5.25 9.82 -32.89
C ARG A 120 -4.59 9.40 -31.58
N SER A 121 -3.52 8.61 -31.64
CA SER A 121 -2.10 9.02 -31.74
C SER A 121 -1.55 9.66 -30.46
N SER A 122 -0.70 8.89 -29.78
CA SER A 122 0.17 9.23 -28.67
C SER A 122 1.01 10.49 -28.91
N PRO A 123 1.34 11.28 -27.88
CA PRO A 123 2.45 12.23 -27.94
C PRO A 123 3.76 11.50 -27.59
N ARG A 124 4.72 11.54 -28.51
CA ARG A 124 6.15 11.34 -28.20
C ARG A 124 6.70 12.67 -27.64
N PRO A 125 7.61 12.67 -26.65
CA PRO A 125 8.39 13.85 -26.33
C PRO A 125 9.46 14.05 -27.40
N GLU A 126 9.48 15.25 -27.99
CA GLU A 126 10.50 15.70 -28.93
C GLU A 126 11.80 16.03 -28.19
N THR A 127 12.91 15.59 -28.78
CA THR A 127 14.29 15.96 -28.47
C THR A 127 14.54 17.40 -28.89
N ASP A 128 14.96 18.26 -27.95
CA ASP A 128 15.65 19.52 -28.28
C ASP A 128 17.12 19.36 -27.85
N ASP A 129 17.92 18.94 -28.83
CA ASP A 129 19.36 19.14 -28.85
C ASP A 129 19.66 20.63 -29.12
N HIS A 130 20.89 21.03 -28.82
CA HIS A 130 21.58 22.30 -29.14
C HIS A 130 21.53 23.39 -28.05
N LYS A 131 22.61 23.50 -27.27
CA LYS A 131 23.76 24.36 -27.66
C LYS A 131 24.88 24.30 -26.63
N ALA A 132 26.09 23.99 -27.12
CA ALA A 132 27.35 23.93 -26.38
C ALA A 132 27.70 25.25 -25.65
N PRO A 133 28.38 25.18 -24.49
CA PRO A 133 29.05 26.34 -23.92
C PRO A 133 30.36 26.63 -24.67
N ALA A 134 30.49 27.86 -25.16
CA ALA A 134 31.69 28.37 -25.79
C ALA A 134 32.80 28.56 -24.75
N LEU A 135 34.00 28.15 -25.14
CA LEU A 135 35.28 28.50 -24.53
C LEU A 135 35.45 30.02 -24.58
N ALA A 136 35.75 30.64 -23.44
CA ALA A 136 36.39 31.94 -23.39
C ALA A 136 37.59 31.84 -22.44
N SER A 137 38.76 31.72 -23.05
CA SER A 137 40.04 32.08 -22.44
C SER A 137 40.02 33.55 -22.07
N VAL A 138 40.49 33.89 -20.88
CA VAL A 138 41.12 35.19 -20.61
C VAL A 138 42.37 34.95 -19.77
N ASP A 139 43.40 35.69 -20.17
CA ASP A 139 44.80 35.76 -19.75
C ASP A 139 45.06 35.74 -18.23
#